data_AF-A0A656JQ86-F1
#
_entry.id   AF-A0A656JQ86-F1
#
_cell.length_a   1.000
_cell.length_b   1.000
_cell.length_c   1.000
_cell.angle_alpha   90.00
_cell.angle_beta   90.00
_cell.angle_gamma   90.00
#
_symmetry.space_group_name_H-M   'P 1'
#
loop_
_entity.id
_entity.type
_entity.pdbx_description
1 polymer ?
#
loop_
_entity_poly.entity_id
_entity_poly.type
_entity_poly.pdbx_seq_one_letter_code
_entity_poly.pdbx_strand_id
1 'polypeptide(L)'
;MSFNPQARDHAALITSDAQALHIARELASQFKAQSAQRDSERRLPHAELDLYSQSGLWGISVPKAFGGAGVSNVTLAKVIQLISEADGSLGQIPQNHFYALEVLRVNGSPQQQARL
;
A
#
# COMPACT_ATOMS: atom_id res chain seq x y z
N MET A 1 19.91 20.89 8.62
CA MET A 1 18.86 19.98 9.11
C MET A 1 19.23 18.58 8.67
N SER A 2 19.77 17.77 9.59
CA SER A 2 20.25 16.43 9.28
C SER A 2 19.06 15.48 9.18
N PHE A 3 18.84 14.90 8.01
CA PHE A 3 17.89 13.81 7.82
C PHE A 3 18.42 12.61 8.61
N ASN A 4 17.75 12.26 9.71
CA ASN A 4 18.07 11.08 10.52
C ASN A 4 17.15 9.94 10.06
N PRO A 5 17.62 9.01 9.20
CA PRO A 5 16.85 7.82 8.87
C PRO A 5 16.92 6.89 10.08
N GLN A 6 16.13 7.18 11.12
CA GLN A 6 15.86 6.18 12.16
C GLN A 6 15.44 4.89 11.44
N ALA A 7 16.03 3.78 11.88
CA ALA A 7 15.77 2.45 11.35
C ALA A 7 14.26 2.28 11.15
N ARG A 8 13.83 2.31 9.88
CA ARG A 8 12.44 1.99 9.56
C ARG A 8 12.30 0.54 9.94
N ASP A 9 11.54 0.24 10.99
CA ASP A 9 11.08 -1.11 11.24
C ASP A 9 10.57 -1.66 9.90
N HIS A 10 11.03 -2.85 9.55
CA HIS A 10 10.65 -3.47 8.28
C HIS A 10 9.12 -3.54 8.23
N ALA A 11 8.54 -3.05 7.13
CA ALA A 11 7.10 -3.13 6.93
C ALA A 11 6.62 -4.57 7.13
N ALA A 12 5.44 -4.73 7.72
CA ALA A 12 4.89 -6.05 8.00
C ALA A 12 4.80 -6.88 6.71
N LEU A 13 5.20 -8.16 6.76
CA LEU A 13 5.08 -9.05 5.61
C LEU A 13 3.66 -9.61 5.54
N ILE A 14 2.94 -9.23 4.48
CA ILE A 14 1.65 -9.83 4.13
C ILE A 14 1.90 -11.10 3.31
N THR A 15 1.21 -12.18 3.64
CA THR A 15 1.45 -13.51 3.05
C THR A 15 0.21 -14.10 2.36
N SER A 16 -0.97 -13.47 2.50
CA SER A 16 -2.22 -13.99 1.93
C SER A 16 -3.23 -12.90 1.60
N ASP A 17 -4.16 -13.23 0.70
CA ASP A 17 -5.31 -12.39 0.36
C ASP A 17 -6.16 -12.02 1.59
N ALA A 18 -6.42 -12.99 2.47
CA ALA A 18 -7.23 -12.78 3.68
C ALA A 18 -6.57 -11.76 4.63
N GLN A 19 -5.25 -11.88 4.81
CA GLN A 19 -4.48 -10.94 5.64
C GLN A 19 -4.46 -9.53 5.03
N ALA A 20 -4.28 -9.42 3.70
CA ALA A 20 -4.33 -8.13 3.00
C ALA A 20 -5.68 -7.42 3.22
N LEU A 21 -6.79 -8.15 3.07
CA LEU A 21 -8.13 -7.60 3.27
C LEU A 21 -8.39 -7.27 4.74
N HIS A 22 -7.88 -8.04 5.69
CA HIS A 22 -8.00 -7.72 7.11
C HIS A 22 -7.30 -6.40 7.44
N ILE A 23 -6.02 -6.27 7.06
CA ILE A 23 -5.23 -5.05 7.28
C ILE A 23 -5.85 -3.83 6.59
N ALA A 24 -6.34 -3.99 5.35
CA ALA A 24 -7.00 -2.90 4.63
C ALA A 24 -8.28 -2.41 5.34
N ARG A 25 -9.06 -3.30 5.97
CA ARG A 25 -10.25 -2.90 6.76
C ARG A 25 -9.87 -2.15 8.03
N GLU A 26 -8.83 -2.61 8.73
CA GLU A 26 -8.34 -1.93 9.94
C GLU A 26 -7.87 -0.50 9.62
N LEU A 27 -7.08 -0.33 8.55
CA LEU A 27 -6.65 1.00 8.11
C LEU A 27 -7.81 1.86 7.62
N ALA A 28 -8.73 1.30 6.82
CA ALA A 28 -9.91 2.01 6.35
C ALA A 28 -10.75 2.56 7.51
N SER A 29 -10.93 1.77 8.58
CA SER A 29 -11.62 2.23 9.80
C SER A 29 -10.93 3.44 10.44
N GLN A 30 -9.59 3.43 10.51
CA GLN A 30 -8.82 4.53 11.09
C GLN A 30 -8.86 5.78 10.20
N PHE A 31 -8.66 5.64 8.88
CA PHE A 31 -8.61 6.75 7.95
C PHE A 31 -9.97 7.45 7.82
N LYS A 32 -11.06 6.69 7.82
CA LYS A 32 -12.42 7.24 7.72
C LYS A 32 -12.73 8.25 8.82
N ALA A 33 -12.19 8.04 10.03
CA ALA A 33 -12.46 8.93 11.17
C ALA A 33 -11.93 10.36 10.96
N GLN A 34 -10.84 10.53 10.21
CA GLN A 34 -10.16 11.82 10.04
C GLN A 34 -10.27 12.41 8.62
N SER A 35 -10.77 11.62 7.66
CA SER A 35 -10.87 11.96 6.23
C SER A 35 -11.52 13.34 5.97
N ALA A 36 -12.74 13.57 6.48
CA ALA A 36 -13.48 14.81 6.24
C ALA A 36 -12.79 16.06 6.83
N GLN A 37 -12.27 15.94 8.06
CA GLN A 37 -11.53 17.03 8.70
C GLN A 37 -10.25 17.35 7.92
N ARG A 38 -9.46 16.32 7.60
CA ARG A 38 -8.21 16.45 6.84
C ARG A 38 -8.42 17.16 5.49
N ASP A 39 -9.46 16.77 4.76
CA ASP A 39 -9.82 17.37 3.48
C ASP A 39 -10.19 18.86 3.65
N SER A 40 -11.06 19.17 4.61
CA SER A 40 -11.51 20.54 4.89
C SER A 40 -10.36 21.48 5.30
N GLU A 41 -9.41 20.96 6.07
CA GLU A 41 -8.22 21.69 6.54
C GLU A 41 -7.08 21.70 5.51
N ARG A 42 -7.23 20.99 4.38
CA ARG A 42 -6.17 20.78 3.37
C ARG A 42 -4.87 20.23 3.96
N ARG A 43 -5.00 19.36 4.97
CA ARG A 43 -3.87 18.72 5.63
C ARG A 43 -3.34 17.57 4.79
N LEU A 44 -2.03 17.54 4.56
CA LEU A 44 -1.38 16.43 3.86
C LEU A 44 -1.43 15.15 4.72
N PRO A 45 -1.67 13.96 4.11
CA PRO A 45 -1.92 12.73 4.85
C PRO A 45 -0.63 12.00 5.26
N HIS A 46 0.31 12.70 5.90
CA HIS A 46 1.62 12.11 6.24
C HIS A 46 1.51 10.96 7.24
N ALA A 47 0.75 11.14 8.33
CA ALA A 47 0.59 10.13 9.36
C ALA A 47 -0.13 8.88 8.82
N GLU A 48 -1.13 9.09 7.97
CA GLU A 48 -1.90 8.03 7.34
C GLU A 48 -1.03 7.24 6.34
N LEU A 49 -0.14 7.93 5.60
CA LEU A 49 0.85 7.29 4.72
C LEU A 49 1.92 6.52 5.48
N ASP A 50 2.33 6.98 6.66
CA ASP A 50 3.27 6.24 7.50
C ASP A 50 2.64 4.92 7.97
N LEU A 51 1.37 4.94 8.40
CA LEU A 51 0.62 3.73 8.75
C LEU A 51 0.46 2.78 7.56
N TYR A 52 0.07 3.30 6.40
CA TYR A 52 -0.03 2.50 5.18
C TYR A 52 1.32 1.91 4.78
N SER A 53 2.41 2.66 4.96
CA SER A 53 3.77 2.19 4.65
C SER A 53 4.25 1.07 5.56
N GLN A 54 3.91 1.11 6.84
CA GLN A 54 4.25 0.06 7.80
C GLN A 54 3.38 -1.20 7.64
N SER A 55 2.20 -1.08 7.02
CA SER A 55 1.21 -2.15 6.90
C SER A 55 1.60 -3.32 6.01
N GLY A 56 2.55 -3.11 5.07
CA GLY A 56 2.89 -4.08 4.03
C GLY A 56 2.00 -4.04 2.79
N LEU A 57 0.95 -3.21 2.75
CA LEU A 57 0.02 -3.15 1.61
C LEU A 57 0.67 -2.73 0.28
N TRP A 58 1.79 -2.01 0.30
CA TRP A 58 2.55 -1.67 -0.92
C TRP A 58 3.07 -2.89 -1.68
N GLY A 59 3.37 -4.00 -0.99
CA GLY A 59 4.01 -5.17 -1.57
C GLY A 59 3.06 -6.30 -1.98
N ILE A 60 1.74 -6.13 -1.86
CA ILE A 60 0.80 -7.27 -1.93
C ILE A 60 0.72 -7.92 -3.31
N SER A 61 0.99 -7.19 -4.39
CA SER A 61 1.01 -7.73 -5.76
C SER A 61 2.36 -8.33 -6.15
N VAL A 62 3.42 -8.13 -5.35
CA VAL A 62 4.75 -8.67 -5.63
C VAL A 62 4.66 -10.20 -5.65
N PRO A 63 5.15 -10.88 -6.70
CA PRO A 63 5.09 -12.34 -6.80
C PRO A 63 5.76 -13.07 -5.63
N LYS A 64 5.21 -14.23 -5.26
CA LYS A 64 5.76 -15.09 -4.19
C LYS A 64 7.21 -15.52 -4.44
N ALA A 65 7.60 -15.69 -5.71
CA ALA A 65 8.98 -16.01 -6.09
C ALA A 65 9.99 -14.93 -5.69
N PHE A 66 9.54 -13.70 -5.46
CA PHE A 66 10.34 -12.57 -4.99
C PHE A 66 10.05 -12.23 -3.51
N GLY A 67 9.40 -13.13 -2.77
CA GLY A 67 9.09 -12.95 -1.34
C GLY A 67 7.86 -12.09 -1.03
N GLY A 68 7.08 -11.70 -2.04
CA GLY A 68 5.82 -10.95 -1.86
C GLY A 68 4.59 -11.84 -1.61
N ALA A 69 3.45 -11.20 -1.36
CA ALA A 69 2.19 -11.91 -1.09
C ALA A 69 1.59 -12.57 -2.35
N GLY A 70 1.81 -11.96 -3.52
CA GLY A 70 1.25 -12.39 -4.81
C GLY A 70 -0.27 -12.53 -4.78
N VAL A 71 -0.97 -11.57 -4.15
CA VAL A 71 -2.43 -11.63 -4.01
C VAL A 71 -3.13 -11.59 -5.37
N SER A 72 -4.37 -12.07 -5.41
CA SER A 72 -5.17 -11.99 -6.63
C SER A 72 -5.53 -10.54 -7.01
N ASN A 73 -5.76 -10.28 -8.29
CA ASN A 73 -6.27 -8.98 -8.76
C ASN A 73 -7.62 -8.62 -8.13
N VAL A 74 -8.44 -9.62 -7.78
CA VAL A 74 -9.71 -9.41 -7.04
C VAL A 74 -9.43 -8.85 -5.66
N THR A 75 -8.43 -9.38 -4.95
CA THR A 75 -8.03 -8.87 -3.65
C THR A 75 -7.41 -7.48 -3.75
N LEU A 76 -6.51 -7.25 -4.72
CA LEU A 76 -5.95 -5.92 -4.95
C LEU A 76 -7.04 -4.87 -5.19
N ALA A 77 -8.01 -5.16 -6.07
CA ALA A 77 -9.14 -4.27 -6.33
C ALA A 77 -9.96 -3.98 -5.06
N LYS A 78 -10.24 -5.01 -4.24
CA LYS A 78 -10.96 -4.85 -2.97
C LYS A 78 -10.18 -4.03 -1.93
N VAL A 79 -8.86 -4.17 -1.86
CA VAL A 79 -8.00 -3.33 -1.00
C VAL A 79 -8.11 -1.88 -1.43
N ILE A 80 -7.98 -1.58 -2.73
CA ILE A 80 -8.09 -0.22 -3.26
C ILE A 80 -9.49 0.35 -3.00
N GLN A 81 -10.55 -0.45 -3.20
CA GLN A 81 -11.92 -0.08 -2.88
C GLN A 81 -12.06 0.33 -1.41
N LEU A 82 -11.64 -0.52 -0.47
CA LEU A 82 -11.77 -0.25 0.98
C LEU A 82 -11.07 1.03 1.41
N ILE A 83 -9.86 1.28 0.89
CA ILE A 83 -9.09 2.49 1.22
C ILE A 83 -9.74 3.73 0.60
N SER A 84 -10.20 3.62 -0.66
CA SER A 84 -10.88 4.72 -1.37
C SER A 84 -12.22 5.10 -0.74
N GLU A 85 -12.97 4.11 -0.23
CA GLU A 85 -14.22 4.33 0.50
C GLU A 85 -14.01 5.06 1.83
N ALA A 86 -12.86 4.85 2.48
CA ALA A 86 -12.50 5.56 3.71
C ALA A 86 -11.98 6.97 3.44
N ASP A 87 -11.12 7.12 2.44
CA ASP A 87 -10.51 8.38 2.06
C ASP A 87 -10.07 8.33 0.58
N GLY A 88 -10.74 9.12 -0.26
CA GLY A 88 -10.51 9.12 -1.70
C GLY A 88 -9.10 9.60 -2.09
N SER A 89 -8.47 10.49 -1.30
CA SER A 89 -7.09 10.90 -1.55
C SER A 89 -6.14 9.74 -1.27
N LEU A 90 -6.32 9.04 -0.16
CA LEU A 90 -5.49 7.89 0.19
C LEU A 90 -5.66 6.71 -0.76
N GLY A 91 -6.88 6.49 -1.28
CA GLY A 91 -7.13 5.45 -2.29
C GLY A 91 -6.42 5.71 -3.63
N GLN A 92 -6.20 6.97 -3.98
CA GLN A 92 -5.54 7.37 -5.23
C GLN A 92 -4.03 7.18 -5.19
N ILE A 93 -3.38 7.41 -4.04
CA ILE A 93 -1.90 7.43 -3.95
C ILE A 93 -1.28 6.08 -4.38
N PRO A 94 -1.79 4.90 -3.97
CA PRO A 94 -1.21 3.62 -4.36
C PRO A 94 -1.36 3.25 -5.84
N GLN A 95 -2.25 3.93 -6.58
CA GLN A 95 -2.56 3.56 -7.96
C GLN A 95 -1.33 3.61 -8.89
N ASN A 96 -0.54 4.68 -8.80
CA ASN A 96 0.69 4.81 -9.59
C ASN A 96 1.74 3.74 -9.24
N HIS A 97 1.81 3.35 -7.97
CA HIS A 97 2.72 2.30 -7.51
C HIS A 97 2.36 0.94 -8.10
N PHE A 98 1.08 0.53 -8.02
CA PHE A 98 0.65 -0.74 -8.60
C PHE A 98 0.76 -0.77 -10.11
N TYR A 99 0.57 0.38 -10.79
CA TYR A 99 0.88 0.49 -12.21
C TYR A 99 2.37 0.24 -12.50
N ALA A 100 3.27 0.84 -11.73
CA ALA A 100 4.72 0.64 -11.90
C ALA A 100 5.13 -0.83 -11.68
N LEU A 101 4.58 -1.49 -10.65
CA LEU A 101 4.80 -2.92 -10.42
C LEU A 101 4.30 -3.78 -11.58
N GLU A 102 3.16 -3.43 -12.18
CA GLU A 102 2.63 -4.15 -13.34
C GLU A 102 3.52 -3.97 -14.57
N VAL A 103 4.02 -2.75 -14.81
CA VAL A 103 4.98 -2.47 -15.89
C VAL A 103 6.25 -3.32 -15.71
N LEU A 104 6.78 -3.42 -14.49
CA LEU A 104 7.94 -4.24 -14.18
C LEU A 104 7.64 -5.73 -14.38
N ARG A 105 6.47 -6.21 -13.95
CA ARG A 105 6.05 -7.61 -14.09
C ARG A 105 5.94 -8.04 -15.55
N VAL A 106 5.38 -7.19 -16.40
CA VAL A 106 5.10 -7.52 -17.81
C VAL A 106 6.31 -7.29 -18.70
N ASN A 107 7.06 -6.21 -18.48
CA ASN A 107 8.13 -5.78 -19.40
C ASN A 107 9.54 -5.98 -18.86
N GLY A 108 9.71 -6.20 -17.55
CA GLY A 108 11.01 -6.35 -16.92
C GLY A 108 11.67 -7.69 -17.25
N SER A 109 12.98 -7.69 -17.49
CA SER A 109 13.75 -8.93 -17.56
C SER A 109 13.73 -9.66 -16.22
N PRO A 110 14.00 -10.98 -16.16
CA PRO A 110 14.10 -11.72 -14.91
C PRO A 110 15.09 -11.08 -13.92
N GLN A 111 16.19 -10.51 -14.41
CA GLN A 111 17.18 -9.82 -13.59
C GLN A 111 16.64 -8.48 -13.04
N GLN A 112 15.84 -7.75 -13.82
CA GLN A 112 15.18 -6.52 -13.35
C GLN A 112 14.13 -6.83 -12.29
N GLN A 113 13.29 -7.85 -12.52
CA GLN A 113 12.25 -8.26 -11.58
C GLN A 113 12.82 -8.80 -10.26
N ALA A 114 13.97 -9.47 -10.28
CA ALA A 114 14.62 -9.97 -9.06
C ALA A 114 15.34 -8.87 -8.25
N ARG A 115 15.68 -7.74 -8.89
CA ARG A 115 16.48 -6.67 -8.28
C ARG A 115 15.62 -5.54 -7.69
N LEU A 116 14.51 -5.20 -8.36
CA LEU A 116 13.64 -4.06 -8.06
C LEU A 116 12.40 -4.51 -7.29
#